data_AF-A0A352JL31-F1
#
_entry.id   AF-A0A352JL31-F1
#
_cell.length_a   1.000
_cell.length_b   1.000
_cell.length_c   1.000
_cell.angle_alpha   90.00
_cell.angle_beta   90.00
_cell.angle_gamma   90.00
#
_symmetry.space_group_name_H-M   'P 1'
#
loop_
_entity.id
_entity.type
_entity.pdbx_description
1 polymer ?
#
loop_
_entity_poly.entity_id
_entity_poly.type
_entity_poly.pdbx_seq_one_letter_code
_entity_poly.pdbx_strand_id
1 'polypeptide(L)'
;MTLRDEEGWKKSVAVNTDGYGGGVISFAGRWARLMEGRMTNGDTLEACADEASSLADNEGITGFMYGAAVSILSQVWIHGEQLRRWHNLKTQIGHEGEKANKSGGVLNPALLSLG
;
A
#
# COMPACT_ATOMS: atom_id res chain seq x y z
N MET A 1 -2.11 11.22 6.72
CA MET A 1 -1.72 9.88 7.17
C MET A 1 -1.16 9.99 8.56
N THR A 2 -1.81 9.26 9.45
CA THR A 2 -1.52 9.11 10.86
C THR A 2 -0.50 8.00 11.00
N LEU A 3 0.74 8.39 11.27
CA LEU A 3 1.84 7.46 11.37
C LEU A 3 1.80 6.72 12.71
N ARG A 4 2.05 5.41 12.68
CA ARG A 4 2.38 4.62 13.87
C ARG A 4 3.90 4.51 14.08
N ASP A 5 4.68 4.76 13.04
CA ASP A 5 6.15 4.80 13.06
C ASP A 5 6.65 5.97 12.19
N GLU A 6 6.88 7.12 12.84
CA GLU A 6 7.36 8.33 12.17
C GLU A 6 8.80 8.19 11.66
N GLU A 7 9.67 7.52 12.42
CA GLU A 7 11.07 7.34 12.06
C GLU A 7 11.22 6.37 10.89
N GLY A 8 10.44 5.29 10.88
CA GLY A 8 10.34 4.38 9.74
C GLY A 8 9.89 5.09 8.47
N TRP A 9 8.93 6.01 8.56
CA TRP A 9 8.52 6.83 7.43
C TRP A 9 9.63 7.77 6.96
N LYS A 10 10.28 8.52 7.86
CA LYS A 10 11.40 9.42 7.52
C LYS A 10 12.54 8.66 6.83
N LYS A 11 12.89 7.49 7.36
CA LYS A 11 13.92 6.61 6.76
C LYS A 11 13.51 6.16 5.36
N SER A 12 12.25 5.75 5.17
CA SER A 12 11.72 5.34 3.86
C SER A 12 11.80 6.48 2.85
N VAL A 13 11.44 7.70 3.24
CA VAL A 13 11.57 8.90 2.40
C VAL A 13 13.04 9.16 2.06
N ALA A 14 13.94 9.08 3.04
CA ALA A 14 15.35 9.42 2.87
C ALA A 14 16.12 8.46 1.94
N VAL A 15 15.71 7.19 1.85
CA VAL A 15 16.39 6.19 0.99
C VAL A 15 15.78 6.08 -0.41
N ASN A 16 14.58 6.63 -0.64
CA ASN A 16 13.86 6.56 -1.91
C ASN A 16 13.84 7.94 -2.58
N THR A 17 15.01 8.39 -3.04
CA THR A 17 15.21 9.74 -3.60
C THR A 17 15.26 9.80 -5.12
N ASP A 18 15.38 8.65 -5.79
CA ASP A 18 15.34 8.58 -7.25
C ASP A 18 13.90 8.70 -7.77
N GLY A 19 13.72 8.89 -9.08
CA GLY A 19 12.38 9.03 -9.65
C GLY A 19 11.48 7.82 -9.41
N TYR A 20 12.08 6.62 -9.36
CA TYR A 20 11.35 5.38 -9.16
C TYR A 20 10.89 5.20 -7.71
N GLY A 21 11.82 5.19 -6.75
CA GLY A 21 11.49 5.09 -5.33
C GLY A 21 10.72 6.31 -4.82
N GLY A 22 11.08 7.51 -5.28
CA GLY A 22 10.38 8.74 -4.94
C GLY A 22 8.92 8.74 -5.40
N GLY A 23 8.63 8.11 -6.55
CA GLY A 23 7.27 7.84 -7.02
C GLY A 23 6.49 6.95 -6.05
N VAL A 24 7.10 5.86 -5.55
CA VAL A 24 6.48 4.98 -4.55
C VAL A 24 6.13 5.73 -3.26
N ILE A 25 7.04 6.54 -2.74
CA ILE A 25 6.82 7.33 -1.51
C ILE A 25 5.70 8.36 -1.72
N SER A 26 5.72 9.06 -2.84
CA SER A 26 4.73 10.09 -3.17
C SER A 26 3.33 9.47 -3.30
N PHE A 27 3.23 8.36 -4.03
CA PHE A 27 2.01 7.57 -4.15
C PHE A 27 1.51 7.07 -2.80
N ALA A 28 2.35 6.39 -2.01
CA ALA A 28 1.99 5.83 -0.71
C ALA A 28 1.44 6.90 0.24
N GLY A 29 2.12 8.05 0.31
CA GLY A 29 1.72 9.17 1.16
C GLY A 29 0.40 9.80 0.74
N ARG A 30 0.14 9.94 -0.57
CA ARG A 30 -1.14 10.46 -1.09
C ARG A 30 -2.27 9.48 -0.87
N TRP A 31 -2.05 8.20 -1.20
CA TRP A 31 -3.05 7.16 -1.05
C TRP A 31 -3.55 7.04 0.39
N ALA A 32 -2.62 6.94 1.36
CA ALA A 32 -3.00 6.85 2.77
C ALA A 32 -3.77 8.11 3.28
N ARG A 33 -3.43 9.31 2.79
CA ARG A 33 -4.16 10.54 3.14
C ARG A 33 -5.57 10.56 2.55
N LEU A 34 -5.74 10.15 1.29
CA LEU A 34 -7.04 10.06 0.64
C LEU A 34 -7.94 9.06 1.36
N MET A 35 -7.40 7.90 1.72
CA MET A 35 -8.14 6.88 2.47
C MET A 35 -8.57 7.39 3.85
N GLU A 36 -7.71 8.05 4.62
CA GLU A 36 -8.10 8.63 5.91
C GLU A 36 -9.22 9.67 5.78
N GLY A 37 -9.16 10.51 4.75
CA GLY A 37 -10.22 11.47 4.46
C GLY A 37 -11.56 10.77 4.23
N ARG A 38 -11.58 9.69 3.46
CA ARG A 38 -12.78 8.89 3.19
C ARG A 38 -13.26 8.13 4.43
N MET A 39 -12.35 7.53 5.19
CA MET A 39 -12.67 6.80 6.41
C MET A 39 -13.22 7.72 7.50
N THR A 40 -12.74 8.96 7.58
CA THR A 40 -13.31 9.99 8.49
C THR A 40 -14.76 10.33 8.12
N ASN A 41 -15.12 10.19 6.84
CA ASN A 41 -16.47 10.42 6.33
C ASN A 41 -17.36 9.16 6.34
N GLY A 42 -16.88 8.05 6.94
CA GLY A 42 -17.67 6.84 7.17
C GLY A 42 -17.40 5.67 6.21
N ASP A 43 -16.51 5.83 5.23
CA ASP A 43 -16.11 4.69 4.38
C ASP A 43 -15.28 3.67 5.18
N THR A 44 -15.41 2.40 4.83
CA THR A 44 -14.43 1.40 5.29
C THR A 44 -13.15 1.48 4.46
N LEU A 45 -12.06 0.92 4.98
CA LEU A 45 -10.79 0.83 4.26
C LEU A 45 -10.98 0.13 2.92
N GLU A 46 -11.64 -1.01 2.93
CA GLU A 46 -11.86 -1.88 1.77
C GLU A 46 -12.76 -1.23 0.71
N ALA A 47 -13.71 -0.38 1.14
CA ALA A 47 -14.61 0.33 0.24
C ALA A 47 -13.92 1.47 -0.51
N CYS A 48 -12.86 2.07 0.05
CA CYS A 48 -12.20 3.24 -0.54
C CYS A 48 -10.80 2.98 -1.11
N ALA A 49 -10.15 1.87 -0.74
CA ALA A 49 -8.75 1.61 -1.07
C ALA A 49 -8.46 1.69 -2.57
N ASP A 50 -9.30 1.09 -3.41
CA ASP A 50 -9.08 1.06 -4.85
C ASP A 50 -9.15 2.42 -5.52
N GLU A 51 -10.26 3.11 -5.34
CA GLU A 51 -10.47 4.41 -5.94
C GLU A 51 -9.47 5.44 -5.40
N ALA A 52 -9.16 5.40 -4.11
CA ALA A 52 -8.12 6.25 -3.53
C ALA A 52 -6.74 5.95 -4.11
N SER A 53 -6.45 4.69 -4.47
CA SER A 53 -5.18 4.33 -5.10
C SER A 53 -5.10 4.88 -6.53
N SER A 54 -6.17 4.76 -7.31
CA SER A 54 -6.23 5.33 -8.66
C SER A 54 -6.09 6.85 -8.66
N LEU A 55 -6.72 7.53 -7.70
CA LEU A 55 -6.59 8.98 -7.52
C LEU A 55 -5.22 9.42 -7.01
N ALA A 56 -4.49 8.53 -6.31
CA ALA A 56 -3.15 8.82 -5.83
C ALA A 56 -2.07 8.65 -6.90
N ASP A 57 -2.37 7.99 -8.03
CA ASP A 57 -1.41 7.67 -9.08
C ASP A 57 -1.20 8.82 -10.07
N ASN A 58 -0.23 9.67 -9.78
CA ASN A 58 0.17 10.77 -10.67
C ASN A 58 1.38 10.39 -11.53
N GLU A 59 2.12 9.36 -11.13
CA GLU A 59 3.40 8.96 -11.73
C GLU A 59 3.27 7.75 -12.67
N GLY A 60 2.08 7.13 -12.75
CA GLY A 60 1.85 5.91 -13.53
C GLY A 60 2.54 4.71 -12.90
N ILE A 61 2.28 4.46 -11.62
CA ILE A 61 3.00 3.45 -10.85
C ILE A 61 2.78 2.03 -11.40
N THR A 62 3.84 1.23 -11.39
CA THR A 62 3.77 -0.18 -11.81
C THR A 62 3.16 -1.06 -10.72
N GLY A 63 2.76 -2.29 -11.06
CA GLY A 63 2.30 -3.28 -10.07
C GLY A 63 3.35 -3.58 -8.99
N PHE A 64 4.65 -3.55 -9.33
CA PHE A 64 5.72 -3.68 -8.34
C PHE A 64 5.75 -2.49 -7.38
N MET A 65 5.67 -1.26 -7.91
CA MET A 65 5.63 -0.04 -7.10
C MET A 65 4.42 0.01 -6.18
N TYR A 66 3.26 -0.46 -6.65
CA TYR A 66 2.06 -0.63 -5.84
C TYR A 66 2.32 -1.56 -4.65
N GLY A 67 2.88 -2.75 -4.90
CA GLY A 67 3.26 -3.69 -3.85
C GLY A 67 4.29 -3.11 -2.86
N ALA A 68 5.27 -2.35 -3.35
CA ALA A 68 6.24 -1.65 -2.52
C ALA A 68 5.58 -0.59 -1.62
N ALA A 69 4.61 0.18 -2.16
CA ALA A 69 3.84 1.13 -1.39
C ALA A 69 3.02 0.46 -0.28
N VAL A 70 2.33 -0.64 -0.57
CA VAL A 70 1.62 -1.44 0.44
C VAL A 70 2.59 -1.93 1.52
N SER A 71 3.77 -2.41 1.14
CA SER A 71 4.80 -2.87 2.08
C SER A 71 5.26 -1.77 3.03
N ILE A 72 5.54 -0.57 2.51
CA ILE A 72 5.94 0.59 3.32
C ILE A 72 4.80 1.00 4.25
N LEU A 73 3.59 1.19 3.70
CA LEU A 73 2.42 1.60 4.49
C LEU A 73 2.10 0.59 5.60
N SER A 74 2.24 -0.71 5.33
CA SER A 74 1.99 -1.75 6.33
C SER A 74 2.87 -1.67 7.56
N GLN A 75 4.02 -1.01 7.46
CA GLN A 75 4.97 -0.81 8.54
C GLN A 75 4.73 0.50 9.30
N VAL A 76 4.39 1.58 8.58
CA VAL A 76 4.44 2.95 9.13
C VAL A 76 3.09 3.61 9.36
N TRP A 77 2.02 3.16 8.70
CA TRP A 77 0.69 3.75 8.79
C TRP A 77 -0.20 2.97 9.78
N ILE A 78 -1.04 3.67 10.55
CA ILE A 78 -1.90 3.04 11.58
C ILE A 78 -2.88 2.01 10.98
N HIS A 79 -3.38 2.25 9.77
CA HIS A 79 -4.26 1.32 9.04
C HIS A 79 -3.49 0.40 8.07
N GLY A 80 -2.16 0.50 8.04
CA GLY A 80 -1.34 -0.19 7.06
C GLY A 80 -1.43 -1.71 7.10
N GLU A 81 -1.57 -2.30 8.29
CA GLU A 81 -1.72 -3.76 8.41
C GLU A 81 -3.06 -4.24 7.85
N GLN A 82 -4.14 -3.47 8.04
CA GLN A 82 -5.44 -3.77 7.43
C GLN A 82 -5.35 -3.64 5.91
N LEU A 83 -4.70 -2.58 5.41
CA LEU A 83 -4.44 -2.40 3.98
C LEU A 83 -3.69 -3.59 3.38
N ARG A 84 -2.61 -4.04 4.04
CA ARG A 84 -1.82 -5.20 3.60
C ARG A 84 -2.68 -6.45 3.46
N ARG A 85 -3.53 -6.72 4.45
CA ARG A 85 -4.41 -7.89 4.45
C ARG A 85 -5.43 -7.85 3.33
N TRP A 86 -6.09 -6.71 3.16
CA TRP A 86 -7.01 -6.48 2.05
C TRP A 86 -6.31 -6.65 0.70
N HIS A 87 -5.14 -6.02 0.52
CA HIS A 87 -4.33 -6.11 -0.71
C HIS A 87 -4.00 -7.56 -1.05
N ASN A 88 -3.49 -8.32 -0.08
CA ASN A 88 -3.14 -9.72 -0.29
C ASN A 88 -4.34 -10.57 -0.69
N LEU A 89 -5.50 -10.37 -0.04
CA LEU A 89 -6.71 -11.12 -0.37
C LEU A 89 -7.31 -10.72 -1.72
N LYS A 90 -7.18 -9.45 -2.09
CA LYS A 90 -7.63 -8.95 -3.39
C LYS A 90 -6.72 -9.42 -4.54
N THR A 91 -5.43 -9.52 -4.28
CA THR A 91 -4.40 -9.83 -5.28
C THR A 91 -4.26 -11.33 -5.52
N GLN A 92 -4.70 -12.17 -4.59
CA GLN A 92 -4.56 -13.62 -4.73
C GLN A 92 -5.43 -14.19 -5.86
N ILE A 93 -4.92 -15.23 -6.51
CA ILE A 93 -5.64 -16.15 -7.40
C ILE A 93 -6.05 -17.40 -6.61
N GLY A 94 -5.18 -17.89 -5.72
CA GLY A 94 -5.42 -19.02 -4.85
C GLY A 94 -5.47 -18.62 -3.38
N HIS A 95 -4.59 -19.23 -2.58
CA HIS A 95 -4.51 -19.02 -1.12
C HIS A 95 -3.20 -18.33 -0.69
N GLU A 96 -2.40 -17.85 -1.63
CA GLU A 96 -1.13 -17.17 -1.36
C GLU A 96 -1.33 -15.86 -0.59
N GLY A 97 -2.47 -15.19 -0.76
CA GLY A 97 -2.83 -14.01 0.02
C GLY A 97 -3.06 -14.35 1.49
N GLU A 98 -3.79 -15.42 1.77
CA GLU A 98 -3.97 -15.95 3.13
C GLU A 98 -2.63 -16.36 3.77
N LYS A 99 -1.74 -17.01 3.01
CA LYS A 99 -0.40 -17.40 3.48
C LYS A 99 0.46 -16.16 3.78
N ALA A 100 0.45 -15.16 2.90
CA ALA A 100 1.16 -13.90 3.10
C ALA A 100 0.62 -13.13 4.32
N ASN A 101 -0.69 -13.20 4.57
CA ASN A 101 -1.28 -12.59 5.76
C ASN A 101 -0.75 -13.22 7.05
N LYS A 102 -0.56 -14.56 7.08
CA LYS A 102 0.02 -15.28 8.22
C LYS A 102 1.50 -14.97 8.43
N SER A 103 2.27 -14.76 7.37
CA SER A 103 3.72 -14.52 7.45
C SER A 103 4.12 -13.04 7.56
N GLY A 104 3.18 -12.11 7.40
CA GLY A 104 3.49 -10.68 7.32
C GLY A 104 3.92 -10.21 5.92
N GLY A 105 3.89 -11.09 4.91
CA GLY A 105 4.31 -10.77 3.54
C GLY A 105 3.32 -9.87 2.76
N VAL A 106 3.79 -9.33 1.64
CA VAL A 106 2.98 -8.57 0.68
C VAL A 106 3.07 -9.24 -0.67
N LEU A 107 1.93 -9.56 -1.29
CA LEU A 107 1.91 -10.08 -2.65
C LEU A 107 2.36 -8.99 -3.63
N ASN A 108 3.15 -9.38 -4.62
CA ASN A 108 3.50 -8.51 -5.73
C ASN A 108 2.59 -8.82 -6.93
N PRO A 109 1.68 -7.89 -7.31
CA PRO A 109 0.79 -8.08 -8.46
C PRO A 109 1.53 -8.37 -9.77
N ALA A 110 2.78 -7.90 -9.92
CA ALA A 110 3.57 -8.10 -11.13
C ALA A 110 4.15 -9.52 -11.29
N LEU A 111 4.10 -10.35 -10.24
CA LEU A 111 4.67 -11.72 -10.24
C LEU A 111 3.61 -12.82 -10.18
N LEU A 112 2.33 -12.47 -10.37
CA LEU A 112 1.26 -13.47 -10.38
C LEU A 112 1.39 -14.35 -11.63
N SER A 113 1.72 -15.62 -11.42
CA SER A 113 1.74 -16.63 -12.48
C SER A 113 0.33 -17.22 -12.61
N LEU A 114 -0.29 -17.03 -13.76
CA LEU A 114 -1.43 -17.84 -14.20
C LEU A 114 -0.83 -19.20 -14.57
N GLY A 115 -1.03 -20.21 -13.73
CA GLY A 115 -0.56 -21.58 -13.98
C GLY A 115 -1.13 -22.16 -15.27
#